data_AF-Q93PZ4-F1
#
_entry.id   AF-Q93PZ4-F1
#
_cell.length_a   1.000
_cell.length_b   1.000
_cell.length_c   1.000
_cell.angle_alpha   90.00
_cell.angle_beta   90.00
_cell.angle_gamma   90.00
#
_symmetry.space_group_name_H-M   'P 1'
#
loop_
_entity.id
_entity.type
_entity.pdbx_description
1 polymer ?
#
loop_
_entity_poly.entity_id
_entity_poly.type
_entity_poly.pdbx_seq_one_letter_code
_entity_poly.pdbx_strand_id
1 'polypeptide(L)'
;MIVPLLTVPLVKSSTVAARRRLGRGLSLAFQVAGQGGQLRLEPGRAPARGEAVCFETVCGVLALAEAGPLLSLLGECPVTLAPSGNDPDSWFWELFQLHLSPLVRALLGYVRLLETDRTKAFGCRLSVSLGQTRVEGYVWLSPESFLALCDAGPWRGRAGPMPASFRLAIAVTLGRLQLPIAQARNLPGRRCAAARAELFSSPGQWLRTGWHTPIAWVH
;
A
#
# COMPACT_ATOMS: atom_id res chain seq x y z
N MET A 1 -34.34 11.98 21.38
CA MET A 1 -34.00 10.79 20.57
C MET A 1 -32.75 11.15 19.77
N ILE A 2 -31.58 10.61 20.12
CA ILE A 2 -30.31 10.94 19.45
C ILE A 2 -29.83 9.66 18.78
N VAL A 3 -29.86 9.64 17.45
CA VAL A 3 -29.25 8.57 16.66
C VAL A 3 -27.74 8.72 16.83
N PRO A 4 -27.00 7.70 17.32
CA PRO A 4 -25.56 7.83 17.43
C PRO A 4 -25.00 8.00 16.03
N LEU A 5 -24.29 9.12 15.84
CA LEU A 5 -23.72 9.46 14.56
C LEU A 5 -22.60 8.44 14.25
N LEU A 6 -22.71 7.76 13.11
CA LEU A 6 -21.62 6.95 12.59
C LEU A 6 -20.50 7.89 12.18
N THR A 7 -19.48 8.02 13.01
CA THR A 7 -18.27 8.78 12.66
C THR A 7 -17.42 7.93 11.72
N VAL A 8 -17.66 8.08 10.42
CA VAL A 8 -16.79 7.48 9.41
C VAL A 8 -15.44 8.20 9.48
N PRO A 9 -14.30 7.47 9.56
CA PRO A 9 -13.00 8.12 9.62
C PRO A 9 -12.79 8.98 8.38
N LEU A 10 -12.43 10.25 8.60
CA LEU A 10 -12.08 11.16 7.51
C LEU A 10 -10.79 10.67 6.86
N VAL A 11 -10.89 10.25 5.60
CA VAL A 11 -9.73 9.83 4.81
C VAL A 11 -9.27 10.99 3.94
N LYS A 12 -7.97 11.31 3.99
CA LYS A 12 -7.37 12.31 3.09
C LYS A 12 -7.62 11.95 1.63
N SER A 13 -7.93 12.96 0.80
CA SER A 13 -8.21 12.79 -0.63
C SER A 13 -7.03 12.16 -1.38
N SER A 14 -5.79 12.52 -1.01
CA SER A 14 -4.55 11.94 -1.57
C SER A 14 -4.47 10.43 -1.36
N THR A 15 -4.81 9.95 -0.16
CA THR A 15 -4.87 8.50 0.15
C THR A 15 -5.90 7.77 -0.72
N VAL A 16 -7.06 8.38 -0.96
CA VAL A 16 -8.10 7.80 -1.83
C VAL A 16 -7.62 7.75 -3.28
N ALA A 17 -7.05 8.84 -3.79
CA ALA A 17 -6.52 8.93 -5.14
C ALA A 17 -5.38 7.93 -5.37
N ALA A 18 -4.42 7.85 -4.46
CA ALA A 18 -3.30 6.90 -4.51
C ALA A 18 -3.80 5.45 -4.54
N ARG A 19 -4.75 5.08 -3.66
CA ARG A 19 -5.33 3.72 -3.65
C ARG A 19 -6.10 3.41 -4.93
N ARG A 20 -6.86 4.36 -5.48
CA ARG A 20 -7.58 4.17 -6.76
C ARG A 20 -6.61 3.97 -7.92
N ARG A 21 -5.51 4.73 -7.95
CA ARG A 21 -4.48 4.62 -8.99
C ARG A 21 -3.71 3.31 -8.87
N LEU A 22 -3.30 2.93 -7.66
CA LEU A 22 -2.63 1.66 -7.38
C LEU A 22 -3.53 0.44 -7.63
N GLY A 23 -4.83 0.55 -7.36
CA GLY A 23 -5.79 -0.56 -7.51
C GLY A 23 -5.85 -1.15 -8.93
N ARG A 24 -5.43 -0.39 -9.94
CA ARG A 24 -5.33 -0.88 -11.33
C ARG A 24 -4.07 -1.69 -11.59
N GLY A 25 -3.09 -1.65 -10.70
CA GLY A 25 -1.71 -2.04 -10.98
C GLY A 25 -1.08 -1.15 -12.04
N LEU A 26 0.19 -0.80 -11.86
CA LEU A 26 0.92 0.04 -12.81
C LEU A 26 2.12 -0.73 -13.35
N SER A 27 2.43 -0.51 -14.63
CA SER A 27 3.66 -0.99 -15.24
C SER A 27 4.32 0.09 -16.06
N LEU A 28 5.64 0.17 -15.97
CA LEU A 28 6.49 1.04 -16.75
C LEU A 28 7.60 0.20 -17.36
N ALA A 29 7.72 0.22 -18.67
CA ALA A 29 8.80 -0.45 -19.39
C ALA A 29 10.00 0.48 -19.46
N PHE A 30 11.19 -0.04 -19.19
CA PHE A 30 12.45 0.69 -19.26
C PHE A 30 13.51 -0.16 -19.97
N GLN A 31 14.70 0.39 -20.20
CA GLN A 31 15.83 -0.36 -20.76
C GLN A 31 17.11 -0.02 -20.00
N VAL A 32 17.99 -1.01 -19.85
CA VAL A 32 19.32 -0.91 -19.26
C VAL A 32 20.29 -1.64 -20.18
N ALA A 33 21.35 -0.99 -20.66
CA ALA A 33 22.31 -1.58 -21.61
C ALA A 33 21.68 -2.32 -22.81
N GLY A 34 20.56 -1.82 -23.34
CA GLY A 34 19.81 -2.47 -24.43
C GLY A 34 18.94 -3.68 -24.03
N GLN A 35 18.99 -4.11 -22.76
CA GLN A 35 18.10 -5.12 -22.21
C GLN A 35 16.76 -4.51 -21.76
N GLY A 36 15.66 -5.14 -22.19
CA GLY A 36 14.32 -4.75 -21.79
C GLY A 36 14.04 -5.01 -20.31
N GLY A 37 13.56 -3.98 -19.62
CA GLY A 37 13.17 -4.02 -18.23
C GLY A 37 11.72 -3.60 -18.01
N GLN A 38 11.15 -3.99 -16.88
CA GLN A 38 9.82 -3.58 -16.47
C GLN A 38 9.75 -3.37 -14.96
N LEU A 39 9.21 -2.22 -14.59
CA LEU A 39 8.90 -1.86 -13.22
C LEU A 39 7.39 -1.96 -13.02
N ARG A 40 6.95 -2.69 -12.00
CA ARG A 40 5.54 -2.90 -11.67
C ARG A 40 5.24 -2.45 -10.25
N LEU A 41 4.12 -1.75 -10.08
CA LEU A 41 3.55 -1.38 -8.79
C LEU A 41 2.18 -2.04 -8.66
N GLU A 42 2.00 -2.85 -7.63
CA GLU A 42 0.77 -3.61 -7.41
C GLU A 42 0.26 -3.46 -5.98
N PRO A 43 -1.07 -3.54 -5.76
CA PRO A 43 -1.61 -3.71 -4.42
C PRO A 43 -1.00 -4.96 -3.79
N GLY A 44 -0.43 -4.81 -2.59
CA GLY A 44 0.22 -5.90 -1.88
C GLY A 44 0.23 -5.64 -0.38
N ARG A 45 0.36 -6.71 0.40
CA ARG A 45 0.52 -6.60 1.85
C ARG A 45 1.98 -6.28 2.18
N ALA A 46 2.19 -5.30 3.05
CA ALA A 46 3.53 -5.03 3.58
C ALA A 46 4.11 -6.29 4.25
N PRO A 47 5.41 -6.58 4.05
CA PRO A 47 6.05 -7.69 4.73
C PRO A 47 6.03 -7.47 6.25
N ALA A 48 5.81 -8.55 7.01
CA ALA A 48 5.69 -8.47 8.48
C ALA A 48 7.03 -8.14 9.16
N ARG A 49 8.14 -8.53 8.53
CA ARG A 49 9.53 -8.28 8.93
C ARG A 49 10.34 -7.92 7.70
N GLY A 50 11.42 -7.20 7.90
CA GLY A 50 12.30 -6.72 6.84
C GLY A 50 12.79 -5.33 7.15
N GLU A 51 14.11 -5.15 7.06
CA GLU A 51 14.74 -3.84 7.07
C GLU A 51 14.34 -3.09 5.81
N ALA A 52 13.99 -1.83 5.98
CA ALA A 52 13.67 -0.94 4.88
C ALA A 52 14.76 0.11 4.81
N VAL A 53 15.32 0.29 3.62
CA VAL A 53 16.31 1.33 3.37
C VAL A 53 15.60 2.52 2.74
N CYS A 54 15.75 3.69 3.33
CA CYS A 54 15.08 4.91 2.91
C CYS A 54 15.94 5.67 1.90
N PHE A 55 15.30 6.10 0.81
CA PHE A 55 15.92 6.91 -0.23
C PHE A 55 15.12 8.18 -0.45
N GLU A 56 15.80 9.30 -0.56
CA GLU A 56 15.23 10.54 -1.02
C GLU A 56 15.28 10.61 -2.55
N THR A 57 14.17 11.03 -3.14
CA THR A 57 14.00 11.22 -4.58
C THR A 57 13.25 12.52 -4.86
N VAL A 58 13.16 12.93 -6.13
CA VAL A 58 12.35 14.11 -6.52
C VAL A 58 10.86 13.91 -6.23
N CYS A 59 10.41 12.64 -6.17
CA CYS A 59 9.03 12.29 -5.81
C CYS A 59 8.82 12.25 -4.28
N GLY A 60 9.86 12.46 -3.48
CA GLY A 60 9.87 12.34 -2.02
C GLY A 60 10.54 11.06 -1.54
N VAL A 61 10.30 10.70 -0.28
CA VAL A 61 10.98 9.59 0.39
C VAL A 61 10.35 8.24 0.05
N LEU A 62 11.19 7.32 -0.42
CA LEU A 62 10.85 5.92 -0.72
C LEU A 62 11.61 5.01 0.23
N ALA A 63 10.91 4.25 1.07
CA ALA A 63 11.51 3.19 1.85
C ALA A 63 11.34 1.85 1.12
N LEU A 64 12.44 1.14 0.85
CA LEU A 64 12.46 -0.08 0.06
C LEU A 64 12.83 -1.28 0.92
N ALA A 65 12.00 -2.33 0.89
CA ALA A 65 12.41 -3.68 1.26
C ALA A 65 13.12 -4.33 0.07
N GLU A 66 14.20 -5.08 0.32
CA GLU A 66 15.04 -5.69 -0.73
C GLU A 66 15.70 -4.64 -1.65
N ALA A 67 16.13 -3.51 -1.07
CA ALA A 67 16.63 -2.36 -1.82
C ALA A 67 17.81 -2.68 -2.74
N GLY A 68 18.81 -3.46 -2.28
CA GLY A 68 20.02 -3.75 -3.07
C GLY A 68 19.71 -4.46 -4.40
N PRO A 69 19.06 -5.64 -4.36
CA PRO A 69 18.66 -6.35 -5.58
C PRO A 69 17.71 -5.55 -6.47
N LEU A 70 16.78 -4.77 -5.89
CA LEU A 70 15.87 -3.92 -6.66
C LEU A 70 16.62 -2.84 -7.43
N LEU A 71 17.48 -2.08 -6.75
CA LEU A 71 18.26 -0.99 -7.35
C LEU A 71 19.24 -1.53 -8.40
N SER A 72 19.84 -2.70 -8.16
CA SER A 72 20.74 -3.36 -9.11
C SER A 72 20.08 -3.66 -10.46
N LEU A 73 18.76 -3.91 -10.50
CA LEU A 73 18.05 -4.16 -11.76
C LEU A 73 17.61 -2.88 -12.49
N LEU A 74 17.74 -1.70 -11.86
CA LEU A 74 17.34 -0.41 -12.44
C LEU A 74 18.47 0.27 -13.22
N GLY A 75 19.69 -0.24 -13.11
CA GLY A 75 20.87 0.30 -13.78
C GLY A 75 21.89 -0.79 -14.10
N GLU A 76 23.03 -0.38 -14.61
CA GLU A 76 24.13 -1.30 -14.99
C GLU A 76 25.04 -1.63 -13.80
N CYS A 77 25.00 -0.81 -12.75
CA CYS A 77 25.86 -0.94 -11.59
C CYS A 77 25.20 -1.83 -10.51
N PRO A 78 25.87 -2.89 -10.02
CA PRO A 78 25.37 -3.67 -8.90
C PRO A 78 25.39 -2.85 -7.61
N VAL A 79 24.30 -2.91 -6.85
CA VAL A 79 24.15 -2.21 -5.58
C VAL A 79 24.20 -3.21 -4.43
N THR A 80 25.23 -3.08 -3.60
CA THR A 80 25.38 -3.84 -2.36
C THR A 80 25.09 -2.95 -1.17
N LEU A 81 24.03 -3.26 -0.43
CA LEU A 81 23.67 -2.56 0.79
C LEU A 81 23.97 -3.44 2.01
N ALA A 82 24.65 -2.86 2.99
CA ALA A 82 24.78 -3.45 4.30
C ALA A 82 23.48 -3.30 5.10
N PRO A 83 23.22 -4.15 6.11
CA PRO A 83 22.08 -3.98 7.02
C PRO A 83 22.09 -2.64 7.76
N SER A 84 23.27 -2.08 8.05
CA SER A 84 23.44 -0.79 8.71
C SER A 84 24.75 -0.11 8.32
N GLY A 85 24.83 1.20 8.54
CA GLY A 85 26.05 1.99 8.30
C GLY A 85 26.41 2.18 6.84
N ASN A 86 25.43 2.18 5.94
CA ASN A 86 25.67 2.58 4.55
C ASN A 86 25.94 4.09 4.52
N ASP A 87 27.05 4.49 3.89
CA ASP A 87 27.46 5.88 3.78
C ASP A 87 26.60 6.63 2.73
N PRO A 88 25.82 7.66 3.13
CA PRO A 88 25.04 8.48 2.19
C PRO A 88 25.90 9.32 1.25
N ASP A 89 27.11 9.70 1.66
CA ASP A 89 28.02 10.57 0.93
C ASP A 89 29.05 9.77 0.09
N SER A 90 28.87 8.45 0.01
CA SER A 90 29.70 7.59 -0.80
C SER A 90 29.62 7.99 -2.28
N TRP A 91 30.79 8.12 -2.92
CA TRP A 91 30.93 8.35 -4.36
C TRP A 91 30.15 7.32 -5.22
N PHE A 92 29.88 6.13 -4.66
CA PHE A 92 29.08 5.10 -5.29
C PHE A 92 27.71 5.59 -5.74
N TRP A 93 27.05 6.47 -4.97
CA TRP A 93 25.71 6.95 -5.29
C TRP A 93 25.68 7.82 -6.55
N GLU A 94 26.72 8.62 -6.77
CA GLU A 94 26.88 9.40 -8.00
C GLU A 94 27.10 8.48 -9.21
N LEU A 95 27.96 7.46 -9.06
CA LEU A 95 28.19 6.48 -10.12
C LEU A 95 26.92 5.69 -10.45
N PHE A 96 26.20 5.24 -9.41
CA PHE A 96 24.92 4.55 -9.55
C PHE A 96 23.91 5.41 -10.31
N GLN A 97 23.79 6.69 -9.97
CA GLN A 97 22.88 7.61 -10.65
C GLN A 97 23.23 7.81 -12.13
N LEU A 98 24.51 7.85 -12.48
CA LEU A 98 24.97 7.95 -13.87
C LEU A 98 24.58 6.71 -14.69
N HIS A 99 24.66 5.52 -14.08
CA HIS A 99 24.40 4.23 -14.73
C HIS A 99 22.96 3.71 -14.56
N LEU A 100 22.07 4.52 -13.96
CA LEU A 100 20.63 4.25 -13.95
C LEU A 100 20.06 4.31 -15.37
N SER A 101 19.05 3.48 -15.61
CA SER A 101 18.23 3.57 -16.83
C SER A 101 17.77 5.03 -17.04
N PRO A 102 17.92 5.63 -18.23
CA PRO A 102 17.55 7.02 -18.46
C PRO A 102 16.11 7.34 -18.08
N LEU A 103 15.19 6.40 -18.33
CA LEU A 103 13.78 6.55 -17.95
C LEU A 103 13.58 6.50 -16.43
N VAL A 104 14.29 5.61 -15.74
CA VAL A 104 14.20 5.50 -14.26
C VAL A 104 14.85 6.71 -13.60
N ARG A 105 15.96 7.22 -14.15
CA ARG A 105 16.59 8.46 -13.70
C ARG A 105 15.66 9.66 -13.92
N ALA A 106 14.97 9.74 -15.06
CA ALA A 106 13.97 10.79 -15.28
C ALA A 106 12.79 10.69 -14.31
N LEU A 107 12.37 9.47 -13.95
CA LEU A 107 11.28 9.20 -13.02
C LEU A 107 11.63 9.58 -11.57
N LEU A 108 12.80 9.16 -11.08
CA LEU A 108 13.21 9.37 -9.68
C LEU A 108 13.98 10.69 -9.49
N GLY A 109 14.52 11.26 -10.56
CA GLY A 109 15.45 12.39 -10.52
C GLY A 109 16.78 11.99 -9.90
N TYR A 110 16.83 12.06 -8.57
CA TYR A 110 17.95 11.63 -7.76
C TYR A 110 17.57 10.50 -6.82
N VAL A 111 18.57 9.74 -6.39
CA VAL A 111 18.42 8.66 -5.41
C VAL A 111 19.53 8.85 -4.39
N ARG A 112 19.19 9.34 -3.20
CA ARG A 112 20.13 9.54 -2.11
C ARG A 112 19.71 8.72 -0.92
N LEU A 113 20.65 8.05 -0.29
CA LEU A 113 20.37 7.35 0.96
C LEU A 113 19.94 8.36 2.03
N LEU A 114 18.91 8.03 2.79
CA LEU A 114 18.38 8.87 3.85
C LEU A 114 18.26 8.07 5.14
N GLU A 115 18.94 8.49 6.19
CA GLU A 115 18.78 7.90 7.52
C GLU A 115 17.51 8.43 8.19
N THR A 116 16.40 7.76 7.94
CA THR A 116 15.12 8.10 8.55
C THR A 116 14.25 6.86 8.76
N ASP A 117 13.29 6.98 9.66
CA ASP A 117 12.31 5.93 9.88
C ASP A 117 11.38 5.78 8.67
N ARG A 118 11.09 4.52 8.31
CA ARG A 118 10.12 4.22 7.25
C ARG A 118 8.75 4.81 7.57
N THR A 119 8.15 5.48 6.59
CA THR A 119 6.75 5.88 6.65
C THR A 119 5.83 4.65 6.63
N LYS A 120 4.79 4.63 7.47
CA LYS A 120 3.81 3.53 7.53
C LYS A 120 2.47 3.91 6.89
N ALA A 121 2.37 5.07 6.24
CA ALA A 121 1.09 5.63 5.79
C ALA A 121 0.51 4.89 4.56
N PHE A 122 1.37 4.53 3.61
CA PHE A 122 0.98 3.89 2.36
C PHE A 122 2.15 3.05 1.81
N GLY A 123 1.84 2.04 1.01
CA GLY A 123 2.85 1.24 0.35
C GLY A 123 2.25 0.28 -0.67
N CYS A 124 3.12 -0.32 -1.48
CA CYS A 124 2.73 -1.25 -2.52
C CYS A 124 3.84 -2.26 -2.82
N ARG A 125 3.47 -3.37 -3.47
CA ARG A 125 4.44 -4.32 -3.99
C ARG A 125 5.15 -3.70 -5.17
N LEU A 126 6.47 -3.70 -5.13
CA LEU A 126 7.34 -3.31 -6.23
C LEU A 126 7.93 -4.57 -6.84
N SER A 127 7.82 -4.72 -8.16
CA SER A 127 8.53 -5.77 -8.89
C SER A 127 9.33 -5.16 -10.00
N VAL A 128 10.61 -5.52 -10.08
CA VAL A 128 11.51 -5.11 -11.15
C VAL A 128 11.97 -6.36 -11.88
N SER A 129 11.84 -6.35 -13.19
CA SER A 129 12.38 -7.40 -14.05
C SER A 129 13.30 -6.79 -15.10
N LEU A 130 14.41 -7.45 -15.39
CA LEU A 130 15.34 -7.07 -16.44
C LEU A 130 15.78 -8.36 -17.15
N GLY A 131 15.38 -8.53 -18.42
CA GLY A 131 15.55 -9.80 -19.13
C GLY A 131 14.84 -10.96 -18.43
N GLN A 132 15.58 -12.00 -18.03
CA GLN A 132 15.05 -13.17 -17.31
C GLN A 132 15.07 -13.00 -15.78
N THR A 133 15.77 -11.99 -15.27
CA THR A 133 15.89 -11.76 -13.83
C THR A 133 14.71 -10.94 -13.32
N ARG A 134 14.15 -11.33 -12.18
CA ARG A 134 13.07 -10.61 -11.51
C ARG A 134 13.30 -10.57 -10.01
N VAL A 135 13.12 -9.40 -9.43
CA VAL A 135 13.12 -9.16 -7.99
C VAL A 135 11.76 -8.59 -7.61
N GLU A 136 11.20 -9.11 -6.52
CA GLU A 136 10.03 -8.53 -5.87
C GLU A 136 10.43 -7.99 -4.50
N GLY A 137 9.87 -6.83 -4.17
CA GLY A 137 10.02 -6.21 -2.86
C GLY A 137 8.81 -5.36 -2.53
N TYR A 138 9.00 -4.44 -1.61
CA TYR A 138 7.92 -3.58 -1.14
C TYR A 138 8.43 -2.15 -0.98
N VAL A 139 7.62 -1.18 -1.39
CA VAL A 139 7.94 0.23 -1.21
C VAL A 139 6.91 0.88 -0.29
N TRP A 140 7.39 1.59 0.73
CA TRP A 140 6.59 2.51 1.53
C TRP A 140 6.91 3.95 1.15
N LEU A 141 5.87 4.76 1.05
CA LEU A 141 5.95 6.16 0.65
C LEU A 141 4.66 6.87 1.07
N SER A 142 4.67 8.20 1.08
CA SER A 142 3.42 8.95 1.29
C SER A 142 2.48 8.79 0.08
N PRO A 143 1.16 8.90 0.27
CA PRO A 143 0.22 8.95 -0.86
C PRO A 143 0.57 10.02 -1.89
N GLU A 144 1.07 11.17 -1.43
CA GLU A 144 1.50 12.29 -2.27
C GLU A 144 2.72 11.92 -3.12
N SER A 145 3.73 11.29 -2.50
CA SER A 145 4.91 10.79 -3.21
C SER A 145 4.56 9.73 -4.24
N PHE A 146 3.59 8.86 -3.93
CA PHE A 146 3.11 7.86 -4.88
C PHE A 146 2.44 8.51 -6.10
N LEU A 147 1.62 9.55 -5.88
CA LEU A 147 0.99 10.28 -6.98
C LEU A 147 2.03 11.02 -7.82
N ALA A 148 2.99 11.69 -7.19
CA ALA A 148 4.11 12.33 -7.88
C ALA A 148 4.90 11.32 -8.73
N LEU A 149 5.18 10.13 -8.19
CA LEU A 149 5.82 9.05 -8.93
C LEU A 149 4.98 8.59 -10.13
N CYS A 150 3.65 8.50 -9.97
CA CYS A 150 2.72 8.15 -11.05
C CYS A 150 2.66 9.21 -12.15
N ASP A 151 2.88 10.48 -11.82
CA ASP A 151 2.81 11.59 -12.76
C ASP A 151 4.16 11.83 -13.46
N ALA A 152 5.28 11.46 -12.82
CA ALA A 152 6.63 11.62 -13.35
C ALA A 152 7.00 10.65 -14.49
N GLY A 153 6.13 9.70 -14.86
CA GLY A 153 6.44 8.73 -15.89
C GLY A 153 5.24 8.17 -16.67
N PRO A 154 5.47 7.53 -17.82
CA PRO A 154 4.43 7.00 -18.69
C PRO A 154 3.86 5.65 -18.18
N TRP A 155 3.32 5.63 -16.96
CA TRP A 155 2.76 4.43 -16.35
C TRP A 155 1.53 3.92 -17.09
N ARG A 156 1.51 2.62 -17.38
CA ARG A 156 0.36 1.93 -17.97
C ARG A 156 -0.41 1.17 -16.89
N GLY A 157 -1.71 1.41 -16.80
CA GLY A 157 -2.60 0.62 -15.95
C GLY A 157 -2.72 -0.80 -16.48
N ARG A 158 -2.64 -1.81 -15.61
CA ARG A 158 -2.69 -3.23 -16.01
C ARG A 158 -4.11 -3.80 -16.01
N ALA A 159 -4.89 -3.46 -15.00
CA ALA A 159 -6.30 -3.81 -14.94
C ALA A 159 -7.13 -2.79 -15.72
N GLY A 160 -8.06 -3.29 -16.52
CA GLY A 160 -9.09 -2.48 -17.14
C GLY A 160 -9.99 -1.80 -16.09
N PRO A 161 -10.77 -0.79 -16.50
CA PRO A 161 -11.76 -0.19 -15.61
C PRO A 161 -12.75 -1.26 -15.14
N MET A 162 -13.07 -1.26 -13.85
CA MET A 162 -14.09 -2.14 -13.31
C MET A 162 -15.43 -1.82 -14.00
N PRO A 163 -16.19 -2.83 -14.49
CA PRO A 163 -17.48 -2.58 -15.11
C PRO A 163 -18.41 -1.85 -14.15
N ALA A 164 -19.18 -0.88 -14.64
CA ALA A 164 -20.14 -0.14 -13.83
C ALA A 164 -21.22 -1.05 -13.21
N SER A 165 -21.43 -2.23 -13.77
CA SER A 165 -22.35 -3.26 -13.28
C SER A 165 -21.80 -4.10 -12.12
N PHE A 166 -20.51 -4.00 -11.80
CA PHE A 166 -19.91 -4.80 -10.73
C PHE A 166 -20.42 -4.35 -9.36
N ARG A 167 -21.23 -5.20 -8.72
CA ARG A 167 -21.80 -4.93 -7.40
C ARG A 167 -20.84 -5.38 -6.32
N LEU A 168 -20.34 -4.42 -5.55
CA LEU A 168 -19.53 -4.68 -4.36
C LEU A 168 -20.43 -4.59 -3.12
N ALA A 169 -20.60 -5.70 -2.41
CA ALA A 169 -21.26 -5.71 -1.10
C ALA A 169 -20.20 -5.48 -0.01
N ILE A 170 -20.10 -4.25 0.51
CA ILE A 170 -19.24 -3.93 1.65
C ILE A 170 -20.06 -4.06 2.92
N ALA A 171 -19.79 -5.09 3.72
CA ALA A 171 -20.38 -5.22 5.05
C ALA A 171 -19.60 -4.36 6.04
N VAL A 172 -20.30 -3.49 6.76
CA VAL A 172 -19.74 -2.72 7.87
C VAL A 172 -20.14 -3.40 9.18
N THR A 173 -19.17 -4.00 9.87
CA THR A 173 -19.40 -4.64 11.17
C THR A 173 -19.59 -3.57 12.24
N LEU A 174 -20.82 -3.41 12.72
CA LEU A 174 -21.15 -2.43 13.77
C LEU A 174 -20.74 -2.88 15.18
N GLY A 175 -20.60 -4.18 15.40
CA GLY A 175 -20.17 -4.74 16.67
C GLY A 175 -20.01 -6.25 16.60
N ARG A 176 -19.27 -6.81 17.55
CA ARG A 176 -19.12 -8.26 17.72
C ARG A 176 -19.68 -8.66 19.08
N LEU A 177 -20.42 -9.77 19.09
CA LEU A 177 -20.96 -10.35 20.31
C LEU A 177 -20.55 -11.83 20.35
N GLN A 178 -19.92 -12.25 21.44
CA GLN A 178 -19.61 -13.64 21.70
C GLN A 178 -20.70 -14.20 22.61
N LEU A 179 -21.43 -15.22 22.16
CA LEU A 179 -22.49 -15.87 22.93
C LEU A 179 -22.25 -17.38 23.01
N PRO A 180 -22.45 -18.01 24.19
CA PRO A 180 -22.60 -19.45 24.28
C PRO A 180 -23.75 -19.93 23.38
N ILE A 181 -23.59 -21.10 22.74
CA ILE A 181 -24.55 -21.62 21.75
C ILE A 181 -25.98 -21.77 22.31
N ALA A 182 -26.11 -22.10 23.60
CA ALA A 182 -27.40 -22.20 24.29
C ALA A 182 -28.13 -20.84 24.39
N GLN A 183 -27.39 -19.73 24.49
CA GLN A 183 -27.97 -18.38 24.52
C GLN A 183 -28.29 -17.89 23.12
N ALA A 184 -27.45 -18.22 22.12
CA ALA A 184 -27.72 -17.91 20.72
C ALA A 184 -29.02 -18.55 20.21
N ARG A 185 -29.29 -19.80 20.61
CA ARG A 185 -30.53 -20.53 20.24
C ARG A 185 -31.80 -19.96 20.86
N ASN A 186 -31.67 -19.32 22.02
CA ASN A 186 -32.78 -18.77 22.80
C ASN A 186 -32.91 -17.25 22.65
N LEU A 187 -32.27 -16.63 21.64
CA LEU A 187 -32.35 -15.19 21.44
C LEU A 187 -33.77 -14.80 20.98
N PRO A 188 -34.56 -14.07 21.79
CA PRO A 188 -35.86 -13.58 21.33
C PRO A 188 -35.62 -12.48 20.30
N GLY A 189 -36.41 -12.43 19.23
CA GLY A 189 -36.27 -11.45 18.13
C GLY A 189 -36.35 -9.96 18.51
N ARG A 190 -36.55 -9.63 19.80
CA ARG A 190 -36.66 -8.26 20.34
C ARG A 190 -35.67 -7.94 21.47
N ARG A 191 -34.71 -8.82 21.80
CA ARG A 191 -33.76 -8.56 22.89
C ARG A 191 -32.51 -7.88 22.35
N CYS A 192 -32.21 -6.69 22.86
CA CYS A 192 -30.98 -5.96 22.58
C CYS A 192 -29.81 -6.65 23.30
N ALA A 193 -28.77 -7.02 22.58
CA ALA A 193 -27.52 -7.49 23.17
C ALA A 193 -26.44 -6.41 23.01
N ALA A 194 -25.70 -6.11 24.08
CA ALA A 194 -24.57 -5.20 24.01
C ALA A 194 -23.41 -5.87 23.27
N ALA A 195 -23.20 -5.48 22.02
CA ALA A 195 -21.99 -5.85 21.30
C ALA A 195 -20.80 -5.02 21.82
N ARG A 196 -19.61 -5.63 21.81
CA ARG A 196 -18.37 -4.87 22.01
C ARG A 196 -18.16 -4.01 20.77
N ALA A 197 -18.29 -2.70 20.94
CA ALA A 197 -18.16 -1.72 19.89
C ALA A 197 -16.68 -1.33 19.69
N GLU A 198 -16.18 -1.45 18.47
CA GLU A 198 -14.86 -0.92 18.08
C GLU A 198 -14.95 0.49 17.45
N LEU A 199 -16.16 0.94 17.09
CA LEU A 199 -16.41 2.18 16.32
C LEU A 199 -17.26 3.22 17.07
N PHE A 200 -17.55 3.01 18.36
CA PHE A 200 -18.34 3.96 19.17
C PHE A 200 -17.43 4.62 20.21
N SER A 201 -17.31 5.94 20.16
CA SER A 201 -16.73 6.74 21.25
C SER A 201 -17.84 7.23 22.18
N SER A 202 -17.72 6.83 23.46
CA SER A 202 -18.45 7.24 24.68
C SER A 202 -19.42 6.21 25.29
N PRO A 203 -19.51 6.15 26.64
CA PRO A 203 -19.99 4.97 27.35
C PRO A 203 -21.52 4.95 27.47
N GLY A 204 -22.09 3.76 27.27
CA GLY A 204 -23.39 3.39 27.82
C GLY A 204 -24.61 3.94 27.10
N GLN A 205 -24.91 3.46 25.89
CA GLN A 205 -26.32 3.39 25.48
C GLN A 205 -26.60 2.31 24.43
N TRP A 206 -27.74 1.66 24.60
CA TRP A 206 -28.19 0.47 23.88
C TRP A 206 -28.87 0.84 22.57
N LEU A 207 -28.38 0.29 21.45
CA LEU A 207 -29.05 0.39 20.15
C LEU A 207 -30.16 -0.66 20.03
N ARG A 208 -31.40 -0.22 19.80
CA ARG A 208 -32.49 -1.03 19.22
C ARG A 208 -32.34 -1.00 17.71
N THR A 209 -31.91 -2.10 17.09
CA THR A 209 -31.95 -2.24 15.63
C THR A 209 -33.28 -2.84 15.21
N GLY A 210 -34.07 -2.06 14.46
CA GLY A 210 -35.20 -2.55 13.68
C GLY A 210 -34.66 -3.40 12.53
N TRP A 211 -35.21 -4.60 12.38
CA TRP A 211 -34.75 -5.62 11.44
C TRP A 211 -35.00 -5.20 9.99
N HIS A 212 -33.95 -5.13 9.19
CA HIS A 212 -33.97 -5.64 7.81
C HIS A 212 -32.77 -6.59 7.65
N THR A 213 -33.10 -7.88 7.74
CA THR A 213 -32.34 -9.09 7.35
C THR A 213 -30.82 -8.97 7.20
N PRO A 214 -30.02 -9.52 8.14
CA PRO A 214 -28.66 -9.95 7.85
C PRO A 214 -28.66 -11.40 7.36
N ILE A 215 -28.07 -11.61 6.18
CA ILE A 215 -27.66 -12.92 5.67
C ILE A 215 -26.51 -13.40 6.56
N ALA A 216 -26.74 -14.46 7.33
CA ALA A 216 -25.69 -15.15 8.08
C ALA A 216 -25.17 -16.32 7.22
N TRP A 217 -23.88 -16.28 6.85
CA TRP A 217 -23.16 -17.47 6.39
C TRP A 217 -22.55 -18.15 7.61
N VAL A 218 -22.88 -19.43 7.78
CA VAL A 218 -22.24 -20.34 8.74
C VAL A 218 -21.24 -21.18 7.93
N HIS A 219 -19.98 -21.19 8.36
CA HIS A 219 -19.02 -22.24 7.99
C HIS A 219 -19.19 -23.43 8.93
#